data_AF-A0A4R3AD35-F1
#
_entry.id   AF-A0A4R3AD35-F1
#
_cell.length_a   1.000
_cell.length_b   1.000
_cell.length_c   1.000
_cell.angle_alpha   90.00
_cell.angle_beta   90.00
_cell.angle_gamma   90.00
#
_symmetry.space_group_name_H-M   'P 1'
#
loop_
_entity.id
_entity.type
_entity.pdbx_description
1 polymer ?
#
loop_
_entity_poly.entity_id
_entity_poly.type
_entity_poly.pdbx_seq_one_letter_code
_entity_poly.pdbx_strand_id
1 'polypeptide(L)'
;MAMALLSITLIDTLGSIISRKFNFNYSFFSIFSLATYVLTGFYLSFVTSSLWALLLCGVIGLYDGTVGLKISSKLKANVENVNFDKMKTNNLSPIASFTIGLVFGAIGLFF
;
A
#
# COMPACT_ATOMS: atom_id res chain seq x y z
N MET A 1 7.05 7.83 -10.57
CA MET A 1 5.64 8.00 -10.16
C MET A 1 4.70 7.06 -10.92
N ALA A 2 4.50 7.24 -12.23
CA ALA A 2 3.53 6.45 -13.00
C ALA A 2 3.76 4.94 -12.92
N MET A 3 5.02 4.50 -13.00
CA MET A 3 5.39 3.09 -12.86
C MET A 3 4.99 2.49 -11.51
N ALA A 4 5.20 3.23 -10.41
CA ALA A 4 4.83 2.77 -9.07
C ALA A 4 3.32 2.60 -8.92
N LEU A 5 2.54 3.59 -9.40
CA LEU A 5 1.08 3.53 -9.40
C LEU A 5 0.58 2.37 -10.26
N LEU A 6 1.15 2.16 -11.44
CA LEU A 6 0.81 1.02 -12.31
C LEU A 6 1.14 -0.32 -11.63
N SER A 7 2.31 -0.44 -11.00
CA SER A 7 2.70 -1.65 -10.28
C SER A 7 1.73 -1.97 -9.14
N ILE A 8 1.39 -0.99 -8.30
CA ILE A 8 0.41 -1.16 -7.22
C ILE A 8 -0.95 -1.59 -7.77
N THR A 9 -1.44 -0.86 -8.78
CA THR A 9 -2.75 -1.17 -9.38
C THR A 9 -2.78 -2.58 -9.97
N LEU A 10 -1.68 -3.03 -10.61
CA LEU A 10 -1.55 -4.38 -11.14
C LEU A 10 -1.49 -5.43 -10.02
N ILE A 11 -0.70 -5.19 -8.97
CA ILE A 11 -0.60 -6.08 -7.81
C ILE A 11 -1.98 -6.23 -7.16
N ASP A 12 -2.71 -5.14 -6.95
CA ASP A 12 -4.02 -5.19 -6.33
C ASP A 12 -5.05 -5.90 -7.21
N THR A 13 -5.05 -5.57 -8.51
CA THR A 13 -6.01 -6.16 -9.46
C THR A 13 -5.76 -7.66 -9.63
N LEU A 14 -4.52 -8.04 -9.94
CA LEU A 14 -4.13 -9.43 -10.14
C LEU A 14 -4.21 -10.22 -8.83
N GLY A 15 -3.69 -9.67 -7.73
CA GLY A 15 -3.78 -10.27 -6.40
C GLY A 15 -5.23 -10.53 -6.01
N SER A 16 -6.14 -9.60 -6.29
CA SER A 16 -7.58 -9.78 -6.00
C SER A 16 -8.22 -10.86 -6.84
N ILE A 17 -7.89 -10.93 -8.14
CA ILE A 17 -8.42 -11.96 -9.05
C ILE A 17 -7.88 -13.34 -8.67
N ILE A 18 -6.57 -13.44 -8.46
CA ILE A 18 -5.88 -14.71 -8.19
C ILE A 18 -6.30 -15.22 -6.80
N SER A 19 -6.38 -14.36 -5.78
CA SER A 19 -6.84 -14.73 -4.42
C SER A 19 -8.26 -15.28 -4.43
N ARG A 20 -9.16 -14.65 -5.18
CA ARG A 20 -10.53 -15.14 -5.36
C ARG A 20 -10.59 -16.46 -6.14
N LYS A 21 -9.78 -16.61 -7.19
CA LYS A 21 -9.82 -17.79 -8.06
C LYS A 21 -9.25 -19.04 -7.40
N PHE A 22 -8.15 -18.89 -6.66
CA PHE A 22 -7.43 -20.01 -6.02
C PHE A 22 -7.69 -20.10 -4.52
N ASN A 23 -8.57 -19.25 -3.99
CA ASN A 23 -9.02 -19.26 -2.61
C ASN A 23 -7.89 -19.14 -1.57
N PHE A 24 -6.81 -18.41 -1.90
CA PHE A 24 -5.74 -18.09 -0.95
C PHE A 24 -5.91 -16.65 -0.41
N ASN A 25 -5.26 -16.36 0.71
CA ASN A 25 -5.31 -15.04 1.35
C ASN A 25 -4.61 -13.94 0.52
N TYR A 26 -5.34 -12.91 0.12
CA TYR A 26 -4.85 -11.72 -0.57
C TYR A 26 -3.68 -11.05 0.14
N SER A 27 -3.59 -11.18 1.47
CA SER A 27 -2.52 -10.59 2.28
C SER A 27 -1.12 -11.07 1.87
N PHE A 28 -0.99 -12.22 1.19
CA PHE A 28 0.30 -12.63 0.62
C PHE A 28 0.82 -11.65 -0.44
N PHE A 29 -0.07 -10.93 -1.14
CA PHE A 29 0.33 -9.93 -2.13
C PHE A 29 0.85 -8.64 -1.52
N SER A 30 0.65 -8.42 -0.21
CA SER A 30 1.19 -7.26 0.51
C SER A 30 2.72 -7.20 0.45
N ILE A 31 3.41 -8.34 0.35
CA ILE A 31 4.88 -8.37 0.24
C ILE A 31 5.36 -7.81 -1.10
N PHE A 32 4.61 -8.03 -2.18
CA PHE A 32 4.89 -7.44 -3.48
C PHE A 32 4.61 -5.94 -3.47
N SER A 33 3.54 -5.51 -2.79
CA SER A 33 3.28 -4.08 -2.61
C SER A 33 4.41 -3.41 -1.81
N LEU A 34 4.84 -4.01 -0.70
CA LEU A 34 6.00 -3.54 0.09
C LEU A 34 7.26 -3.37 -0.78
N ALA A 35 7.56 -4.36 -1.63
CA ALA A 35 8.69 -4.27 -2.55
C ALA A 35 8.57 -3.07 -3.50
N THR A 36 7.37 -2.75 -4.00
CA THR A 36 7.18 -1.55 -4.84
C THR A 36 7.46 -0.26 -4.08
N TYR A 37 7.10 -0.16 -2.79
CA TYR A 37 7.44 1.00 -1.97
C TYR A 37 8.94 1.15 -1.74
N VAL A 38 9.62 0.07 -1.38
CA VAL A 38 11.07 0.08 -1.14
C VAL A 38 11.82 0.48 -2.40
N LEU A 39 11.51 -0.15 -3.54
CA LEU A 39 12.16 0.15 -4.82
C LEU A 39 11.87 1.58 -5.27
N THR A 40 10.63 2.06 -5.09
CA THR A 40 10.26 3.42 -5.49
C THR A 40 10.92 4.47 -4.60
N GLY A 41 10.94 4.24 -3.28
CA GLY A 41 11.61 5.13 -2.32
C GLY A 41 13.12 5.19 -2.56
N PHE A 42 13.75 4.04 -2.76
CA PHE A 42 15.18 3.95 -3.10
C PHE A 42 15.49 4.65 -4.43
N TYR A 43 14.67 4.47 -5.46
CA TYR A 43 14.88 5.17 -6.73
C TYR A 43 14.70 6.70 -6.57
N LEU A 44 13.64 7.13 -5.88
CA LEU A 44 13.35 8.55 -5.66
C LEU A 44 14.45 9.26 -4.87
N SER A 45 15.15 8.58 -3.95
CA SER A 45 16.25 9.19 -3.22
C SER A 45 17.46 9.53 -4.10
N PHE A 46 17.61 8.93 -5.29
CA PHE A 46 18.69 9.30 -6.23
C PHE A 46 18.33 10.45 -7.16
N VAL A 47 17.04 10.68 -7.41
CA VAL A 47 16.59 11.60 -8.47
C VAL A 47 15.85 12.83 -7.95
N THR A 48 15.54 12.88 -6.64
CA THR A 48 14.84 13.99 -5.98
C THR A 48 15.45 14.27 -4.61
N SER A 49 15.10 15.42 -4.00
CA SER A 49 15.50 15.68 -2.61
C SER A 49 14.72 14.80 -1.63
N SER A 50 15.27 14.56 -0.45
CA SER A 50 14.67 13.68 0.58
C SER A 50 13.24 14.08 0.93
N LEU A 51 12.95 15.39 1.01
CA LEU A 51 11.60 15.90 1.27
C LEU A 51 10.61 15.51 0.16
N TRP A 52 11.01 15.68 -1.11
CA TRP A 52 10.16 15.33 -2.25
C TRP A 52 10.00 13.81 -2.38
N ALA A 53 11.05 13.03 -2.14
CA ALA A 53 10.98 11.57 -2.12
C ALA A 53 9.95 11.09 -1.07
N LEU A 54 9.96 11.67 0.13
CA LEU A 54 9.04 11.34 1.20
C LEU A 54 7.58 11.72 0.86
N LEU A 55 7.36 12.92 0.33
CA LEU A 55 6.03 13.37 -0.12
C LEU A 55 5.47 12.48 -1.23
N LEU A 56 6.30 12.14 -2.23
CA LEU A 56 5.88 11.29 -3.36
C LEU A 56 5.57 9.87 -2.90
N CYS A 57 6.37 9.28 -1.99
CA CYS A 57 6.03 7.99 -1.37
C CYS A 57 4.72 8.06 -0.57
N GLY A 58 4.46 9.16 0.14
CA GLY A 58 3.20 9.39 0.83
C GLY A 58 1.99 9.40 -0.11
N VAL A 59 2.10 10.09 -1.25
CA VAL A 59 1.05 10.10 -2.29
C VAL A 59 0.80 8.71 -2.87
N ILE A 60 1.86 7.92 -3.09
CA ILE A 60 1.74 6.53 -3.54
C ILE A 60 1.01 5.68 -2.50
N GLY A 61 1.35 5.85 -1.22
CA GLY A 61 0.67 5.18 -0.10
C GLY A 61 -0.81 5.54 0.01
N LEU A 62 -1.15 6.81 -0.17
CA LEU A 62 -2.54 7.26 -0.22
C LEU A 62 -3.31 6.64 -1.39
N TYR A 63 -2.68 6.49 -2.55
CA TYR A 63 -3.30 5.86 -3.71
C TYR A 63 -3.60 4.37 -3.43
N ASP A 64 -2.64 3.60 -2.95
CA ASP A 64 -2.82 2.17 -2.60
C ASP A 64 -3.91 2.00 -1.53
N GLY A 65 -3.83 2.79 -0.45
CA GLY A 65 -4.80 2.75 0.64
C GLY A 65 -6.21 3.18 0.23
N THR A 66 -6.41 3.89 -0.89
CA THR A 66 -7.75 4.31 -1.35
C THR A 66 -8.22 3.52 -2.56
N VAL A 67 -7.46 3.56 -3.65
CA VAL A 67 -7.77 2.90 -4.92
C VAL A 67 -7.54 1.39 -4.81
N GLY A 68 -6.46 0.94 -4.19
CA GLY A 68 -6.18 -0.49 -3.94
C GLY A 68 -7.26 -1.15 -3.08
N LEU A 69 -7.68 -0.49 -2.00
CA LEU A 69 -8.84 -0.92 -1.20
C LEU A 69 -10.14 -0.97 -2.02
N LYS A 70 -10.38 0.02 -2.89
CA LYS A 70 -11.57 0.03 -3.75
C LYS A 70 -11.55 -1.10 -4.77
N ILE A 71 -10.38 -1.41 -5.35
CA ILE A 71 -10.19 -2.49 -6.31
C ILE A 71 -10.42 -3.84 -5.63
N SER A 72 -9.76 -4.09 -4.49
CA SER A 72 -9.88 -5.35 -3.76
C SER A 72 -11.30 -5.59 -3.23
N SER A 73 -11.97 -4.54 -2.74
CA SER A 73 -13.39 -4.61 -2.35
C SER A 73 -14.30 -4.92 -3.54
N LYS A 74 -14.14 -4.23 -4.67
CA LYS A 74 -14.97 -4.43 -5.88
C LYS A 74 -14.76 -5.82 -6.49
N LEU A 75 -13.52 -6.34 -6.45
CA LEU A 75 -13.16 -7.65 -6.97
C LEU A 75 -13.45 -8.79 -5.98
N LYS A 76 -13.88 -8.47 -4.75
CA LYS A 76 -14.10 -9.45 -3.68
C LYS A 76 -12.86 -10.32 -3.46
N ALA A 77 -11.72 -9.66 -3.24
CA ALA A 77 -10.47 -10.34 -2.89
C ALA A 77 -10.70 -11.26 -1.69
N ASN A 78 -10.09 -12.45 -1.71
CA ASN A 78 -10.21 -13.37 -0.59
C ASN A 78 -9.28 -12.92 0.54
N VAL A 79 -9.82 -12.31 1.58
CA VAL A 79 -9.04 -11.86 2.73
C VAL A 79 -9.50 -12.65 3.95
N GLU A 80 -8.84 -13.79 4.20
CA GLU A 80 -9.16 -14.60 5.38
C GLU A 80 -9.00 -13.74 6.64
N ASN A 81 -9.97 -13.81 7.55
CA ASN A 81 -10.05 -13.05 8.81
C ASN A 81 -10.23 -11.53 8.70
N VAL A 82 -10.40 -10.95 7.51
CA VAL A 82 -10.70 -9.51 7.38
C VAL A 82 -12.13 -9.32 6.93
N ASN A 83 -12.97 -8.94 7.89
CA ASN A 83 -14.34 -8.52 7.60
C ASN A 83 -14.29 -7.06 7.13
N PHE A 84 -14.45 -6.81 5.83
CA PHE A 84 -14.40 -5.45 5.27
C PHE A 84 -15.38 -4.49 5.96
N ASP A 85 -16.52 -5.00 6.44
CA ASP A 85 -17.49 -4.23 7.23
C ASP A 85 -16.96 -3.81 8.60
N LYS A 86 -16.13 -4.64 9.25
CA LYS A 86 -15.40 -4.28 10.49
C LYS A 86 -14.25 -3.33 10.22
N MET A 87 -13.54 -3.45 9.10
CA MET A 87 -12.50 -2.48 8.72
C MET A 87 -13.07 -1.08 8.50
N LYS A 88 -14.29 -0.99 7.96
CA LYS A 88 -14.97 0.30 7.72
C LYS A 88 -15.38 1.01 9.02
N THR A 89 -15.54 0.27 10.11
CA THR A 89 -15.95 0.79 11.43
C THR A 89 -14.79 0.91 12.41
N ASN A 90 -13.69 0.19 12.19
CA ASN A 90 -12.54 0.18 13.08
C ASN A 90 -11.43 1.14 12.60
N ASN A 91 -11.47 2.38 13.09
CA ASN A 91 -10.48 3.41 12.76
C ASN A 91 -9.07 3.13 13.31
N LEU A 92 -8.90 2.10 14.16
CA LEU A 92 -7.62 1.82 14.83
C LEU A 92 -6.50 1.45 13.84
N SER A 93 -6.82 0.70 12.78
CA SER A 93 -5.82 0.25 11.80
C SER A 93 -5.28 1.40 10.94
N PRO A 94 -6.11 2.27 10.33
CA PRO A 94 -5.62 3.47 9.64
C PRO A 94 -4.80 4.40 10.54
N ILE A 95 -5.23 4.59 11.79
CA ILE A 95 -4.53 5.45 12.76
C ILE A 95 -3.16 4.86 13.09
N ALA A 96 -3.06 3.55 13.34
CA ALA A 96 -1.79 2.88 13.61
C ALA A 96 -0.82 2.95 12.42
N SER A 97 -1.32 2.77 11.19
CA SER A 97 -0.50 2.89 9.98
C SER A 97 0.01 4.32 9.79
N PHE A 98 -0.83 5.33 10.06
CA PHE A 98 -0.46 6.73 9.98
C PHE A 98 0.58 7.13 11.04
N THR A 99 0.43 6.67 12.28
CA THR A 99 1.40 6.96 13.36
C THR A 99 2.74 6.29 13.11
N ILE A 100 2.76 5.03 12.64
CA ILE A 100 4.00 4.37 12.21
C ILE A 100 4.68 5.16 11.09
N GLY A 101 3.92 5.60 10.09
CA GLY A 101 4.43 6.44 9.00
C GLY A 101 5.06 7.74 9.49
N LEU A 102 4.44 8.42 10.45
CA LEU A 102 5.00 9.63 11.06
C LEU A 102 6.31 9.37 11.82
N VAL A 103 6.38 8.29 12.60
CA VAL A 103 7.59 7.93 13.35
C VAL A 103 8.76 7.64 12.41
N PHE A 104 8.55 6.79 11.40
CA PHE A 104 9.61 6.47 10.43
C PHE A 104 9.99 7.68 9.56
N GLY A 105 9.01 8.50 9.17
CA GLY A 105 9.28 9.75 8.45
C GLY A 105 10.10 10.75 9.27
N ALA A 106 9.81 10.87 10.57
CA ALA A 106 10.57 11.72 11.48
C ALA A 106 12.00 11.20 11.68
N ILE A 107 12.19 9.88 11.83
CA ILE A 107 13.53 9.26 11.89
C ILE A 107 14.33 9.58 10.62
N GLY A 108 13.70 9.51 9.44
CA GLY A 108 14.33 9.84 8.17
C GLY A 108 14.73 11.31 7.99
N LEU A 109 14.34 12.23 8.88
CA LEU A 109 14.86 13.60 8.88
C LEU A 109 16.22 13.73 9.60
N PHE A 110 16.60 12.74 10.41
CA PHE A 110 17.85 12.73 11.18
C PHE A 110 18.99 11.95 10.50
N PHE A 111 18.73 11.33 9.35
CA PHE A 111 19.68 10.58 8.53
C PHE A 111 19.71 11.16 7.11
#